data_AF-A0A7X1GRC3-F1
#
_entry.id   AF-A0A7X1GRC3-F1
#
_cell.length_a   1.000
_cell.length_b   1.000
_cell.length_c   1.000
_cell.angle_alpha   90.00
_cell.angle_beta   90.00
_cell.angle_gamma   90.00
#
_symmetry.space_group_name_H-M   'P 1'
#
loop_
_entity.id
_entity.type
_entity.pdbx_description
1 polymer ?
#
loop_
_entity_poly.entity_id
_entity_poly.type
_entity_poly.pdbx_seq_one_letter_code
_entity_poly.pdbx_strand_id
1 'polypeptide(L)'
;MHFKALTIQEKQKIKEFLISIAIKIRMIDDIMRQYDTNIYDHIDNNVGFLKIKSDKKKYNLSVREACNKIIHAKSLTFNYNATKDKIEYLKPIVNFIGKKNKNHWKATIDIYKFVEQAVYFSNEYDENWSISGYD
;
A
#
# COMPACT_ATOMS: atom_id res chain seq x y z
N MET A 1 -12.86 13.28 24.68
CA MET A 1 -12.76 12.12 23.77
C MET A 1 -11.28 11.75 23.65
N HIS A 2 -10.80 10.72 24.36
CA HIS A 2 -9.42 10.25 24.24
C HIS A 2 -9.34 9.26 23.08
N PHE A 3 -8.64 9.61 22.01
CA PHE A 3 -8.31 8.66 20.96
C PHE A 3 -7.30 7.65 21.54
N LYS A 4 -7.64 6.37 21.47
CA LYS A 4 -6.85 5.27 21.99
C LYS A 4 -5.92 4.78 20.88
N ALA A 5 -4.67 4.48 21.22
CA ALA A 5 -3.78 3.76 20.33
C ALA A 5 -4.44 2.44 19.87
N LEU A 6 -4.16 2.02 18.64
CA LEU A 6 -4.75 0.80 18.08
C LEU A 6 -4.47 -0.40 18.99
N THR A 7 -5.52 -1.14 19.32
CA THR A 7 -5.45 -2.42 20.02
C THR A 7 -4.69 -3.46 19.19
N ILE A 8 -4.25 -4.55 19.83
CA ILE A 8 -3.56 -5.64 19.14
C ILE A 8 -4.46 -6.24 18.05
N GLN A 9 -5.76 -6.40 18.34
CA GLN A 9 -6.74 -6.96 17.40
C GLN A 9 -6.97 -6.04 16.18
N GLU A 10 -7.12 -4.73 16.39
CA GLU A 10 -7.27 -3.77 15.28
C GLU A 10 -6.01 -3.74 14.41
N LYS A 11 -4.81 -3.73 15.03
CA LYS A 11 -3.55 -3.82 14.29
C LYS A 11 -3.51 -5.08 13.44
N GLN A 12 -3.96 -6.22 13.97
CA GLN A 12 -3.96 -7.49 13.24
C GLN A 12 -4.90 -7.45 12.04
N LYS A 13 -6.14 -6.98 12.20
CA LYS A 13 -7.11 -6.84 11.10
C LYS A 13 -6.60 -5.90 10.00
N ILE A 14 -6.02 -4.76 10.38
CA ILE A 14 -5.47 -3.82 9.38
C ILE A 14 -4.35 -4.50 8.57
N LYS A 15 -3.50 -5.31 9.20
CA LYS A 15 -2.46 -6.07 8.48
C LYS A 15 -3.05 -7.07 7.50
N GLU A 16 -4.05 -7.83 7.92
CA GLU A 16 -4.74 -8.81 7.09
C GLU A 16 -5.40 -8.16 5.88
N PHE A 17 -6.09 -7.03 6.08
CA PHE A 17 -6.68 -6.27 4.98
C PHE A 17 -5.63 -5.71 4.03
N LEU A 18 -4.55 -5.10 4.54
CA LEU A 18 -3.51 -4.54 3.68
C LEU A 18 -2.81 -5.62 2.85
N ILE A 19 -2.53 -6.79 3.42
CA ILE A 19 -1.95 -7.93 2.68
C ILE A 19 -2.94 -8.44 1.63
N SER A 20 -4.21 -8.64 1.99
CA SER A 20 -5.24 -9.14 1.07
C SER A 20 -5.44 -8.20 -0.12
N ILE A 21 -5.55 -6.89 0.14
CA ILE A 21 -5.65 -5.86 -0.91
C ILE A 21 -4.39 -5.88 -1.78
N ALA A 22 -3.20 -5.86 -1.17
CA ALA A 22 -1.94 -5.85 -1.91
C ALA A 22 -1.81 -7.05 -2.85
N ILE A 23 -2.22 -8.25 -2.43
CA ILE A 23 -2.22 -9.45 -3.27
C ILE A 23 -3.18 -9.29 -4.44
N LYS A 24 -4.44 -8.92 -4.18
CA LYS A 24 -5.47 -8.77 -5.23
C LYS A 24 -5.07 -7.74 -6.28
N ILE A 25 -4.65 -6.55 -5.85
CA ILE A 25 -4.21 -5.49 -6.78
C ILE A 25 -2.97 -5.90 -7.54
N ARG A 26 -2.04 -6.62 -6.91
CA ARG A 26 -0.86 -7.14 -7.59
C ARG A 26 -1.23 -8.15 -8.68
N MET A 27 -2.22 -9.00 -8.44
CA MET A 27 -2.74 -9.95 -9.44
C MET A 27 -3.44 -9.22 -10.60
N ILE A 28 -4.33 -8.26 -10.28
CA ILE A 28 -5.01 -7.42 -11.28
C ILE A 28 -3.99 -6.70 -12.16
N ASP A 29 -2.99 -6.05 -11.56
CA ASP A 29 -1.90 -5.36 -12.28
C ASP A 29 -1.05 -6.32 -13.13
N ASP A 30 -0.88 -7.59 -12.75
CA ASP A 30 -0.22 -8.58 -13.61
C ASP A 30 -1.09 -9.02 -14.79
N ILE A 31 -2.40 -9.15 -14.60
CA ILE A 31 -3.34 -9.50 -15.67
C ILE A 31 -3.40 -8.36 -16.67
N MET A 32 -3.70 -7.14 -16.22
CA MET A 32 -3.86 -5.97 -17.09
C MET A 32 -2.63 -5.70 -17.96
N ARG A 33 -1.41 -5.86 -17.41
CA ARG A 33 -0.16 -5.71 -18.19
C ARG A 33 0.04 -6.76 -19.26
N GLN A 34 -0.52 -7.96 -19.11
CA GLN A 34 -0.43 -9.00 -20.14
C GLN A 34 -1.27 -8.66 -21.38
N TYR A 35 -2.31 -7.84 -21.21
CA TYR A 35 -3.27 -7.48 -22.25
C TYR A 35 -3.16 -6.04 -22.75
N ASP A 36 -2.03 -5.37 -22.43
CA ASP A 36 -1.67 -4.03 -22.92
C ASP A 36 -2.78 -2.96 -22.76
N THR A 37 -3.45 -2.96 -21.60
CA THR A 37 -4.44 -1.92 -21.30
C THR A 37 -3.73 -0.61 -20.92
N ASN A 38 -4.07 0.51 -21.58
CA ASN A 38 -3.51 1.85 -21.34
C ASN A 38 -4.00 2.53 -20.03
N ILE A 39 -4.37 1.74 -19.02
CA ILE A 39 -4.90 2.20 -17.72
C ILE A 39 -3.93 3.04 -16.88
N TYR A 40 -2.65 3.09 -17.26
CA TYR A 40 -1.60 3.77 -16.47
C TYR A 40 -1.50 5.27 -16.74
N ASP A 41 -2.16 5.79 -17.77
CA ASP A 41 -2.05 7.19 -18.19
C ASP A 41 -2.78 8.17 -17.24
N HIS A 42 -3.68 7.67 -16.39
CA HIS A 42 -4.49 8.48 -15.47
C HIS A 42 -4.15 8.31 -13.98
N ILE A 43 -3.12 7.53 -13.65
CA ILE A 43 -2.82 7.15 -12.27
C ILE A 43 -1.75 8.06 -11.66
N ASP A 44 -2.06 8.79 -10.57
CA ASP A 44 -1.03 9.24 -9.64
C ASP A 44 -0.39 8.00 -9.00
N ASN A 45 0.70 7.57 -9.61
CA ASN A 45 1.37 6.35 -9.19
C ASN A 45 1.99 6.49 -7.80
N ASN A 46 2.16 7.69 -7.25
CA ASN A 46 2.91 7.87 -6.03
C ASN A 46 2.08 7.69 -4.74
N VAL A 47 2.10 6.46 -4.21
CA VAL A 47 1.43 6.09 -2.95
C VAL A 47 2.36 6.14 -1.73
N GLY A 48 3.59 6.62 -1.88
CA GLY A 48 4.52 6.73 -0.76
C GLY A 48 5.99 6.80 -1.17
N PHE A 49 6.89 6.49 -0.23
CA PHE A 49 8.32 6.57 -0.48
C PHE A 49 9.09 5.35 0.00
N LEU A 50 10.07 4.92 -0.78
CA LEU A 50 11.05 3.89 -0.45
C LEU A 50 12.36 4.53 -0.02
N LYS A 51 12.90 4.08 1.11
CA LYS A 51 14.26 4.36 1.55
C LYS A 51 15.04 3.06 1.66
N ILE A 52 16.14 2.95 0.92
CA ILE A 52 17.07 1.83 1.01
C ILE A 52 18.18 2.23 1.99
N LYS A 53 18.58 1.35 2.92
CA LYS A 53 19.55 1.68 3.96
C LYS A 53 20.91 2.12 3.41
N SER A 54 21.34 1.54 2.29
CA SER A 54 22.61 1.86 1.62
C SER A 54 22.57 3.19 0.84
N ASP A 55 21.40 3.83 0.74
CA ASP A 55 21.21 5.05 -0.03
C ASP A 55 20.70 6.19 0.87
N LYS A 56 21.10 7.42 0.53
CA LYS A 56 20.62 8.64 1.16
C LYS A 56 19.34 9.17 0.52
N LYS A 57 19.00 8.75 -0.69
CA LYS A 57 17.81 9.22 -1.41
C LYS A 57 16.53 8.50 -0.95
N LYS A 58 15.41 9.14 -1.28
CA LYS A 58 14.07 8.56 -1.21
C LYS A 58 13.57 8.43 -2.63
N TYR A 59 12.89 7.33 -2.90
CA TYR A 59 12.26 7.05 -4.19
C TYR A 59 10.76 7.06 -4.02
N ASN A 60 10.01 7.59 -4.98
CA ASN A 60 8.56 7.44 -5.01
C ASN A 60 8.21 5.94 -5.11
N LEU A 61 7.11 5.53 -4.50
CA LEU A 61 6.57 4.19 -4.60
C LEU A 61 5.37 4.20 -5.53
N SER A 62 5.48 3.44 -6.63
CA SER A 62 4.32 3.05 -7.42
C SER A 62 3.37 2.14 -6.62
N VAL A 63 2.11 1.99 -7.07
CA VAL A 63 1.14 1.03 -6.50
C VAL A 63 1.72 -0.39 -6.51
N ARG A 64 2.29 -0.82 -7.65
CA ARG A 64 2.93 -2.14 -7.81
C ARG A 64 4.07 -2.33 -6.83
N GLU A 65 4.93 -1.33 -6.65
CA GLU A 65 6.02 -1.39 -5.68
C GLU A 65 5.50 -1.43 -4.24
N ALA A 66 4.48 -0.64 -3.92
CA ALA A 66 3.81 -0.66 -2.62
C ALA A 66 3.25 -2.05 -2.31
N CYS A 67 2.52 -2.68 -3.25
CA CYS A 67 2.06 -4.07 -3.11
C CYS A 67 3.22 -5.01 -2.78
N ASN A 68 4.31 -4.94 -3.56
CA ASN A 68 5.49 -5.77 -3.32
C ASN A 68 6.10 -5.54 -1.93
N LYS A 69 6.14 -4.28 -1.44
CA LYS A 69 6.66 -3.99 -0.10
C LYS A 69 5.73 -4.47 1.00
N ILE A 70 4.41 -4.35 0.83
CA ILE A 70 3.43 -4.86 1.79
C ILE A 70 3.56 -6.39 1.90
N ILE A 71 3.56 -7.10 0.77
CA ILE A 71 3.62 -8.58 0.71
C ILE A 71 4.92 -9.12 1.31
N HIS A 72 6.05 -8.45 1.07
CA HIS A 72 7.37 -8.93 1.49
C HIS A 72 7.90 -8.28 2.78
N ALA A 73 7.08 -7.51 3.49
CA ALA A 73 7.46 -6.91 4.76
C ALA A 73 7.76 -7.98 5.81
N LYS A 74 8.76 -7.71 6.66
CA LYS A 74 9.06 -8.50 7.87
C LYS A 74 8.42 -7.91 9.11
N SER A 75 8.22 -6.59 9.11
CA SER A 75 7.51 -5.90 10.17
C SER A 75 6.90 -4.60 9.63
N LEU A 76 6.00 -4.02 10.42
CA LEU A 76 5.41 -2.73 10.13
C LEU A 76 5.15 -1.93 11.40
N THR A 77 5.04 -0.62 11.23
CA THR A 77 4.79 0.33 12.31
C THR A 77 3.77 1.36 11.87
N PHE A 78 2.73 1.51 12.67
CA PHE A 78 1.73 2.56 12.54
C PHE A 78 2.29 3.88 13.08
N ASN A 79 2.12 4.97 12.33
CA ASN A 79 2.56 6.28 12.78
C ASN A 79 1.42 6.99 13.51
N TYR A 80 1.75 7.69 14.58
CA TYR A 80 0.81 8.50 15.36
C TYR A 80 1.29 9.95 15.36
N ASN A 81 0.36 10.88 15.46
CA ASN A 81 0.64 12.27 15.84
C ASN A 81 0.18 12.47 17.28
N ALA A 82 0.84 13.38 17.99
CA ALA A 82 0.36 13.92 19.25
C ALA A 82 -0.06 15.38 19.05
N THR A 83 -1.19 15.77 19.62
CA THR A 83 -1.54 17.19 19.76
C THR A 83 -0.77 17.82 20.93
N LYS A 84 -0.81 19.16 21.04
CA LYS A 84 -0.25 19.87 22.21
C LYS A 84 -0.81 19.35 23.54
N ASP A 85 -2.06 18.89 23.53
CA ASP A 85 -2.76 18.32 24.69
C ASP A 85 -2.49 16.82 24.91
N LYS A 86 -1.42 16.28 24.30
CA LYS A 86 -1.02 14.86 24.36
C LYS A 86 -2.09 13.88 23.87
N ILE A 87 -3.02 14.31 23.02
CA ILE A 87 -3.98 13.41 22.39
C ILE A 87 -3.28 12.77 21.18
N GLU A 88 -3.15 11.44 21.22
CA GLU A 88 -2.57 10.67 20.12
C GLU A 88 -3.64 10.29 19.09
N TYR A 89 -3.37 10.51 17.81
CA TYR A 89 -4.22 10.03 16.72
C TYR A 89 -3.41 9.33 15.64
N LEU A 90 -4.02 8.31 15.05
CA LEU A 90 -3.41 7.50 14.00
C LEU A 90 -3.24 8.32 12.72
N LYS A 91 -2.05 8.30 12.15
CA LYS A 91 -1.82 8.79 10.78
C LYS A 91 -2.19 7.70 9.77
N PRO A 92 -2.64 8.08 8.57
CA PRO A 92 -2.79 7.14 7.46
C PRO A 92 -1.45 6.74 6.85
N ILE A 93 -0.37 6.76 7.63
CA ILE A 93 0.97 6.43 7.17
C ILE A 93 1.41 5.17 7.89
N VAL A 94 1.77 4.14 7.12
CA VAL A 94 2.32 2.89 7.65
C VAL A 94 3.73 2.70 7.11
N ASN A 95 4.65 2.41 8.01
CA ASN A 95 6.01 2.04 7.65
C ASN A 95 6.10 0.52 7.55
N PHE A 96 6.51 0.01 6.40
CA PHE A 96 6.85 -1.39 6.18
C PHE A 96 8.36 -1.54 6.12
N ILE A 97 8.89 -2.55 6.80
CA ILE A 97 10.33 -2.81 6.89
C ILE A 97 10.59 -4.22 6.39
N GLY A 98 11.61 -4.38 5.56
CA GLY A 98 12.03 -5.68 5.10
C GLY A 98 13.45 -5.66 4.55
N LYS A 99 13.84 -6.78 3.93
CA LYS A 99 15.14 -6.95 3.30
C LYS A 99 15.00 -7.69 1.99
N LYS A 100 15.84 -7.33 1.01
CA LYS A 100 16.08 -8.10 -0.22
C LYS A 100 17.58 -8.35 -0.30
N ASN A 101 17.98 -9.61 -0.24
CA ASN A 101 19.39 -10.00 -0.08
C ASN A 101 20.03 -9.29 1.13
N LYS A 102 21.15 -8.59 0.94
CA LYS A 102 21.85 -7.82 1.98
C LYS A 102 21.26 -6.41 2.21
N ASN A 103 20.34 -5.96 1.35
CA ASN A 103 19.81 -4.60 1.38
C ASN A 103 18.53 -4.50 2.20
N HIS A 104 18.58 -3.69 3.26
CA HIS A 104 17.41 -3.35 4.07
C HIS A 104 16.66 -2.18 3.45
N TRP A 105 15.34 -2.24 3.51
CA TRP A 105 14.47 -1.18 2.99
C TRP A 105 13.39 -0.81 4.01
N LYS A 106 12.99 0.46 3.95
CA LYS A 106 11.82 1.00 4.64
C LYS A 106 10.92 1.65 3.60
N ALA A 107 9.68 1.16 3.50
CA ALA A 107 8.63 1.76 2.69
C ALA A 107 7.70 2.53 3.61
N THR A 108 7.49 3.81 3.33
CA THR A 108 6.52 4.66 4.01
C THR A 108 5.35 4.85 3.06
N ILE A 109 4.23 4.19 3.32
CA ILE A 109 3.07 4.15 2.45
C ILE A 109 1.97 5.00 3.06
N ASP A 110 1.37 5.87 2.25
CA ASP A 110 0.11 6.53 2.57
C ASP A 110 -1.03 5.57 2.23
N ILE A 111 -1.72 5.10 3.26
CA ILE A 111 -2.77 4.10 3.14
C ILE A 111 -3.99 4.66 2.40
N TYR A 112 -4.30 5.95 2.54
CA TYR A 112 -5.43 6.52 1.80
C TYR A 112 -5.13 6.53 0.31
N LYS A 113 -3.95 7.03 -0.09
CA LYS A 113 -3.54 6.99 -1.50
C LYS A 113 -3.48 5.57 -2.05
N PHE A 114 -2.93 4.64 -1.28
CA PHE A 114 -2.86 3.24 -1.70
C PHE A 114 -4.24 2.62 -1.91
N VAL A 115 -5.19 2.86 -1.00
CA VAL A 115 -6.55 2.32 -1.09
C VAL A 115 -7.34 2.99 -2.22
N GLU A 116 -7.21 4.30 -2.41
CA GLU A 116 -7.82 5.01 -3.53
C GLU A 116 -7.38 4.43 -4.87
N GLN A 117 -6.08 4.17 -5.03
CA GLN A 117 -5.57 3.47 -6.20
C GLN A 117 -6.06 2.03 -6.28
N ALA A 118 -6.15 1.30 -5.18
CA ALA A 118 -6.70 -0.05 -5.19
C ALA A 118 -8.17 -0.09 -5.67
N VAL A 119 -8.99 0.90 -5.27
CA VAL A 119 -10.38 1.03 -5.76
C VAL A 119 -10.39 1.30 -7.25
N TYR A 120 -9.53 2.21 -7.74
CA TYR A 120 -9.40 2.48 -9.18
C TYR A 120 -9.06 1.22 -9.98
N PHE A 121 -8.01 0.49 -9.59
CA PHE A 121 -7.62 -0.77 -10.24
C PHE A 121 -8.73 -1.82 -10.20
N SER A 122 -9.49 -1.90 -9.11
CA SER A 122 -10.60 -2.84 -8.99
C SER A 122 -11.73 -2.50 -9.96
N ASN A 123 -12.11 -1.23 -10.05
CA ASN A 123 -13.18 -0.78 -10.95
C ASN A 123 -12.77 -0.97 -12.42
N GLU A 124 -11.55 -0.60 -12.78
CA GLU A 124 -11.03 -0.80 -14.15
C GLU A 124 -10.99 -2.29 -14.52
N TYR A 125 -10.71 -3.17 -13.56
CA TYR A 125 -10.77 -4.62 -13.78
C TYR A 125 -12.21 -5.08 -13.96
N ASP A 126 -13.12 -4.65 -13.10
CA ASP A 126 -14.52 -5.06 -13.20
C ASP A 126 -15.14 -4.56 -14.52
N GLU A 127 -14.94 -3.30 -14.90
CA GLU A 127 -15.52 -2.73 -16.13
C GLU A 127 -14.96 -3.38 -17.41
N ASN A 128 -13.66 -3.64 -17.46
CA ASN A 128 -13.01 -4.13 -18.68
C ASN A 128 -12.90 -5.67 -18.75
N TRP A 129 -13.04 -6.38 -17.62
CA TRP A 129 -12.78 -7.83 -17.54
C TRP A 129 -13.90 -8.65 -16.89
N SER A 130 -14.82 -8.07 -16.12
CA SER A 130 -15.94 -8.85 -15.55
C SER A 130 -17.09 -9.09 -16.52
N ILE A 131 -17.12 -8.38 -17.65
CA ILE A 131 -18.19 -8.48 -18.67
C ILE A 131 -17.88 -9.54 -19.74
N SER A 132 -16.64 -10.01 -19.90
CA SER A 132 -16.27 -11.00 -20.94
C SER A 132 -16.32 -12.46 -20.48
N GLY A 133 -16.76 -12.74 -19.24
CA GLY A 133 -16.93 -14.09 -18.70
C GLY A 133 -18.30 -14.73 -18.98
N TYR A 134 -19.20 -14.00 -19.64
CA TYR A 134 -20.53 -14.45 -20.04
C TYR A 134 -20.82 -14.02 -21.49
N ASP A 135 -20.10 -14.59 -22.45
CA ASP A 135 -20.54 -14.71 -23.85
C ASP A 135 -19.87 -15.93 -24.50
#